data_AF-A0A8J3H4N2-F1
#
_entry.id   AF-A0A8J3H4N2-F1
#
_cell.length_a   1.000
_cell.length_b   1.000
_cell.length_c   1.000
_cell.angle_alpha   90.00
_cell.angle_beta   90.00
_cell.angle_gamma   90.00
#
_symmetry.space_group_name_H-M   'P 1'
#
loop_
_entity.id
_entity.type
_entity.pdbx_description
1 polymer ?
#
loop_
_entity_poly.entity_id
_entity_poly.type
_entity_poly.pdbx_seq_one_letter_code
_entity_poly.pdbx_strand_id
1 'polypeptide(L)' 'MNNREDLQTWVLDAVIESGGEASVLDVAKKIWTSHETELRCSGDLFFTWQYDMRWAAQKLRASGKLTLNGRKWSVMP' A
#
# COMPACT_ATOMS: atom_id res chain seq x y z
N MET A 1 1.69 8.05 16.04
CA MET A 1 0.70 6.96 16.03
C MET A 1 0.58 6.55 14.57
N ASN A 2 1.16 5.41 14.20
CA ASN A 2 1.14 4.93 12.82
C ASN A 2 -0.11 4.07 12.67
N ASN A 3 -1.09 4.56 11.89
CA ASN A 3 -2.42 3.96 11.79
C ASN A 3 -2.62 3.34 10.41
N ARG A 4 -3.66 2.52 10.25
CA ARG A 4 -4.07 1.92 8.96
C ARG A 4 -4.29 2.93 7.82
N GLU A 5 -4.42 4.21 8.16
CA GLU A 5 -4.52 5.31 7.20
C GLU A 5 -3.19 5.57 6.49
N ASP A 6 -2.06 5.42 7.19
CA ASP A 6 -0.72 5.58 6.60
C ASP A 6 -0.48 4.54 5.50
N LEU A 7 -0.99 3.32 5.69
CA LEU A 7 -0.92 2.27 4.67
C LEU A 7 -1.66 2.64 3.38
N GLN A 8 -2.71 3.47 3.42
CA GLN A 8 -3.36 3.94 2.20
C GLN A 8 -2.44 4.89 1.44
N THR A 9 -1.80 5.81 2.13
CA THR A 9 -0.83 6.73 1.54
C THR A 9 0.36 5.96 0.97
N TRP A 10 0.97 5.06 1.74
CA TRP A 10 2.12 4.29 1.30
C TRP A 10 1.83 3.36 0.12
N VAL A 11 0.63 2.76 0.06
CA VAL A 11 0.20 1.98 -1.11
C VAL A 11 0.08 2.87 -2.34
N LEU A 12 -0.56 4.04 -2.21
CA LEU A 12 -0.75 4.95 -3.34
C LEU A 12 0.60 5.45 -3.86
N ASP A 13 1.48 5.90 -2.96
CA ASP A 13 2.81 6.40 -3.30
C ASP A 13 3.64 5.31 -3.97
N ALA A 14 3.61 4.07 -3.45
CA ALA A 14 4.31 2.95 -4.06
C ALA A 14 3.82 2.63 -5.49
N VAL A 15 2.52 2.74 -5.77
CA VAL A 15 1.99 2.53 -7.13
C VAL A 15 2.40 3.69 -8.05
N ILE A 16 2.31 4.94 -7.57
CA ILE A 16 2.73 6.13 -8.33
C ILE A 16 4.22 6.05 -8.69
N GLU A 17 5.07 5.77 -7.71
CA GLU A 17 6.52 5.67 -7.89
C GLU A 17 6.93 4.48 -8.77
N SER A 18 6.08 3.47 -8.90
CA SER A 18 6.27 2.34 -9.83
C SER A 18 5.86 2.67 -11.28
N GLY A 19 5.52 3.93 -11.58
CA GLY A 19 5.08 4.36 -12.91
C GLY A 19 3.56 4.26 -13.12
N GLY A 20 2.79 4.25 -12.03
CA GLY A 20 1.32 4.21 -12.07
C GLY A 20 0.72 2.81 -12.16
N GLU A 21 1.53 1.76 -12.11
CA GLU A 21 1.08 0.37 -12.02
C GLU A 21 2.08 -0.48 -11.24
N ALA A 22 1.62 -1.25 -10.26
CA ALA A 22 2.48 -2.12 -9.43
C ALA A 22 1.78 -3.41 -9.03
N SER A 23 2.53 -4.52 -8.93
CA SER A 23 2.00 -5.73 -8.31
C SER A 23 1.92 -5.59 -6.79
N VAL A 24 1.10 -6.41 -6.14
CA VAL A 24 1.03 -6.47 -4.66
C VAL A 24 2.41 -6.71 -4.04
N LEU A 25 3.26 -7.49 -4.70
CA LEU A 25 4.63 -7.77 -4.23
C LEU A 25 5.53 -6.55 -4.34
N ASP A 26 5.43 -5.79 -5.45
CA ASP A 26 6.23 -4.59 -5.66
C ASP A 26 5.89 -3.52 -4.62
N VAL A 27 4.59 -3.33 -4.36
CA VAL A 27 4.13 -2.42 -3.31
C VAL A 27 4.59 -2.87 -1.93
N ALA A 28 4.47 -4.16 -1.59
CA ALA A 28 4.96 -4.66 -0.31
C ALA A 28 6.47 -4.42 -0.13
N LYS A 29 7.29 -4.69 -1.16
CA LYS A 29 8.72 -4.42 -1.12
C LYS A 29 9.00 -2.94 -0.92
N LYS A 30 8.30 -2.07 -1.64
CA LYS A 30 8.49 -0.62 -1.57
C LYS A 30 8.12 -0.06 -0.20
N ILE A 31 7.00 -0.51 0.37
CA ILE A 31 6.58 -0.12 1.72
C ILE A 31 7.62 -0.59 2.74
N TRP A 32 8.07 -1.84 2.64
CA TRP A 32 9.11 -2.37 3.53
C TRP A 32 10.40 -1.53 3.45
N THR A 33 10.91 -1.26 2.25
CA THR A 33 12.17 -0.51 2.09
C THR A 33 12.08 0.95 2.51
N SER A 34 10.89 1.54 2.50
CA SER A 34 10.70 2.98 2.75
C SER A 34 10.21 3.29 4.18
N HIS A 35 9.51 2.35 4.81
CA HIS A 35 8.82 2.54 6.09
C HIS A 35 9.11 1.43 7.10
N GLU A 36 10.28 0.77 6.99
CA GLU A 36 10.67 -0.33 7.90
C GLU A 36 10.59 0.10 9.37
N THR A 37 11.12 1.27 9.70
CA THR A 37 11.17 1.78 11.07
C THR A 37 9.75 2.01 11.60
N GLU A 38 8.90 2.65 10.81
CA GLU A 38 7.51 2.95 11.13
C GLU A 38 6.68 1.68 11.33
N LEU A 39 6.92 0.66 10.49
CA LEU A 39 6.32 -0.66 10.62
C LEU A 39 6.79 -1.35 11.90
N ARG A 40 8.10 -1.38 12.18
CA ARG A 40 8.63 -1.99 13.41
C ARG A 40 8.10 -1.32 14.67
N CYS A 41 7.82 -0.02 14.61
CA CYS A 41 7.23 0.75 15.72
C CYS A 41 5.70 0.67 15.80
N SER A 42 5.02 -0.05 14.90
CA SER A 42 3.55 -0.07 14.80
C SER A 42 2.83 -1.08 15.72
N GLY A 43 3.57 -1.80 16.57
CA GLY A 43 3.00 -2.80 17.48
C GLY A 43 2.42 -4.00 16.72
N ASP A 44 1.19 -4.40 17.02
CA ASP A 44 0.54 -5.57 16.40
C ASP A 44 0.38 -5.42 14.87
N LEU A 45 0.30 -4.18 14.37
CA LEU A 45 0.25 -3.91 12.94
C LEU A 45 1.52 -4.43 12.24
N PHE A 46 2.68 -4.48 12.91
CA PHE A 46 3.91 -5.01 12.34
C PHE A 46 3.77 -6.47 11.87
N PHE A 47 2.92 -7.26 12.53
CA PHE A 47 2.72 -8.66 12.18
C PHE A 47 1.61 -8.85 11.13
N THR A 48 0.82 -7.81 10.87
CA THR A 48 -0.39 -7.89 10.04
C THR A 48 -0.40 -6.92 8.86
N TRP A 49 0.58 -6.03 8.75
CA TRP A 49 0.57 -4.91 7.80
C TRP A 49 0.40 -5.33 6.34
N GLN A 50 0.86 -6.50 5.91
CA GLN A 50 0.65 -6.97 4.53
C GLN A 50 -0.82 -7.31 4.24
N TYR A 51 -1.56 -7.78 5.25
CA TYR A 51 -2.99 -7.96 5.17
C TYR A 51 -3.69 -6.58 5.17
N ASP A 52 -3.34 -5.71 6.12
CA ASP A 52 -3.89 -4.35 6.19
C ASP A 52 -3.58 -3.52 4.93
N MET A 53 -2.43 -3.73 4.28
CA MET A 53 -2.05 -3.13 3.01
C MET A 53 -3.01 -3.51 1.89
N ARG A 54 -3.46 -4.77 1.83
CA ARG A 54 -4.46 -5.20 0.83
C ARG A 54 -5.82 -4.55 1.10
N TRP A 55 -6.19 -4.40 2.37
CA TRP A 55 -7.39 -3.67 2.77
C TRP A 55 -7.29 -2.18 2.41
N ALA A 56 -6.13 -1.56 2.63
CA ALA A 56 -5.85 -0.19 2.22
C ALA A 56 -6.00 -0.01 0.70
N ALA A 57 -5.45 -0.93 -0.10
CA ALA A 57 -5.64 -0.93 -1.54
C ALA A 57 -7.13 -1.08 -1.95
N GLN A 58 -7.90 -1.90 -1.23
CA GLN A 58 -9.34 -2.01 -1.46
C GLN A 58 -10.07 -0.68 -1.17
N LYS A 59 -9.68 0.04 -0.12
CA LYS A 59 -10.24 1.37 0.20
C LYS A 59 -9.90 2.41 -0.86
N LEU A 60 -8.66 2.46 -1.32
CA LEU A 60 -8.24 3.35 -2.42
C LEU A 60 -8.99 3.06 -3.71
N ARG A 61 -9.30 1.79 -3.99
CA ARG A 61 -10.14 1.41 -5.13
C ARG A 61 -11.58 1.88 -4.97
N ALA A 62 -12.16 1.70 -3.78
CA ALA A 62 -13.50 2.18 -3.49
C ALA A 62 -13.61 3.70 -3.56
N SER A 63 -12.52 4.43 -3.26
CA SER A 63 -12.45 5.89 -3.37
C SER A 63 -12.05 6.40 -4.76
N GLY A 64 -11.91 5.53 -5.77
CA GLY A 64 -11.55 5.93 -7.13
C GLY A 64 -10.08 6.34 -7.34
N LYS A 65 -9.18 6.10 -6.37
CA LYS A 65 -7.76 6.45 -6.49
C LYS A 65 -6.94 5.36 -7.18
N LEU A 66 -7.37 4.11 -7.03
CA LEU A 66 -6.74 2.95 -7.68
C LEU A 66 -7.77 2.14 -8.46
N THR A 67 -7.29 1.38 -9.43
CA THR A 67 -8.02 0.33 -10.14
C THR A 67 -7.19 -0.95 -10.19
N LEU A 68 -7.78 -2.03 -10.72
CA LEU A 68 -7.06 -3.26 -11.04
C LEU A 68 -6.80 -3.35 -12.54
N ASN A 69 -5.54 -3.49 -12.92
CA ASN A 69 -5.16 -3.95 -14.25
C ASN A 69 -4.66 -5.40 -14.15
N GLY A 70 -5.52 -6.36 -14.45
CA GLY A 70 -5.25 -7.77 -14.20
C GLY A 70 -5.01 -8.06 -12.70
N ARG A 71 -3.77 -8.41 -12.34
CA ARG A 71 -3.35 -8.68 -10.94
C ARG A 71 -2.61 -7.50 -10.28
N LYS A 72 -2.49 -6.38 -10.97
CA LYS A 72 -1.73 -5.21 -10.51
C LYS A 72 -2.67 -4.09 -10.11
N TRP A 73 -2.24 -3.30 -9.13
CA TRP A 73 -2.88 -2.04 -8.79
C TRP A 73 -2.37 -0.96 -9.75
N SER A 74 -3.27 -0.13 -10.23
CA SER A 74 -2.94 0.97 -11.12
C SER A 74 -3.65 2.24 -10.68
N VAL A 75 -3.00 3.40 -10.82
CA VAL A 75 -3.64 4.69 -10.57
C VAL A 75 -4.74 4.94 -11.59
N MET A 76 -5.85 5.56 -11.17
CA MET A 76 -6.79 6.06 -12.16
C MET A 76 -6.19 7.27 -12.90
N PRO A 77 -6.36 7.36 -14.23
CA PRO A 77 -6.01 8.55 -15.01
C PRO A 77 -6.93 9.74 -14.70
#